data_AF-A0A0G0M605-F1
#
_entry.id   AF-A0A0G0M605-F1
#
_cell.length_a   1.000
_cell.length_b   1.000
_cell.length_c   1.000
_cell.angle_alpha   90.00
_cell.angle_beta   90.00
_cell.angle_gamma   90.00
#
_symmetry.space_group_name_H-M   'P 1'
#
loop_
_entity.id
_entity.type
_entity.pdbx_description
1 polymer ?
#
loop_
_entity_poly.entity_id
_entity_poly.type
_entity_poly.pdbx_seq_one_letter_code
_entity_poly.pdbx_strand_id
1 'polypeptide(L)'
;MPKVDSAIIKIVTSNQQSVTSEKKEEVKKFFRIVRAGFSAKRKTLENNLSNGLHVDKKEVLEKIESIGFVKNTRAQELSVEDWKKLVNIL
;
A
#
# COMPACT_ATOMS: atom_id res chain seq x y z
N MET A 1 3.11 18.38 -33.05
CA MET A 1 2.13 18.05 -31.99
C MET A 1 2.73 17.03 -31.03
N PRO A 2 2.41 17.07 -29.72
CA PRO A 2 2.83 16.04 -28.78
C PRO A 2 2.22 14.67 -29.15
N LYS A 3 2.94 13.58 -28.83
CA LYS A 3 2.54 12.19 -29.14
C LYS A 3 1.65 11.55 -28.07
N VAL A 4 1.40 12.26 -26.97
CA VAL A 4 0.66 11.77 -25.81
C VAL A 4 -0.35 12.82 -25.37
N ASP A 5 -1.42 12.33 -24.74
CA ASP A 5 -2.50 13.18 -24.23
C ASP A 5 -2.08 13.97 -22.99
N SER A 6 -2.74 15.10 -22.77
CA SER A 6 -2.57 15.94 -21.59
C SER A 6 -3.79 15.85 -20.67
N ALA A 7 -3.56 15.94 -19.36
CA ALA A 7 -4.62 16.00 -18.36
C ALA A 7 -4.31 17.11 -17.33
N ILE A 8 -5.35 17.83 -16.88
CA ILE A 8 -5.24 18.81 -15.79
C ILE A 8 -5.71 18.14 -14.50
N ILE A 9 -4.85 18.10 -13.49
CA ILE A 9 -5.16 17.52 -12.17
C ILE A 9 -5.15 18.63 -11.13
N LYS A 10 -6.24 18.76 -10.38
CA LYS A 10 -6.34 19.65 -9.20
C LYS A 10 -6.28 18.80 -7.94
N ILE A 11 -5.23 18.99 -7.13
CA ILE A 11 -5.09 18.34 -5.82
C ILE A 11 -5.55 19.35 -4.76
N VAL A 12 -6.61 19.01 -4.03
CA VAL A 12 -7.07 19.79 -2.87
C VAL A 12 -6.71 19.02 -1.62
N THR A 13 -5.88 19.60 -0.77
CA THR A 13 -5.47 18.98 0.49
C THR A 13 -6.49 19.33 1.58
N SER A 14 -6.98 18.31 2.30
CA SER A 14 -8.01 18.47 3.32
C SER A 14 -7.47 18.77 4.72
N ASN A 15 -6.14 18.80 4.93
CA ASN A 15 -5.57 18.94 6.26
C ASN A 15 -4.26 19.75 6.27
N GLN A 16 -4.28 20.94 6.86
CA GLN A 16 -3.10 21.79 7.12
C GLN A 16 -2.54 21.60 8.54
N GLN A 17 -2.85 20.49 9.21
CA GLN A 17 -2.28 20.25 10.53
C GLN A 17 -0.79 19.98 10.41
N SER A 18 0.02 20.66 11.23
CA SER A 18 1.46 20.46 11.29
C SER A 18 1.77 18.96 11.40
N VAL A 19 2.54 18.45 10.45
CA VAL A 19 2.90 17.03 10.44
C VAL A 19 3.85 16.80 11.60
N THR A 20 3.34 16.23 12.68
CA THR A 20 4.12 15.82 13.84
C THR A 20 5.16 14.77 13.43
N SER A 21 6.23 14.62 14.20
CA SER A 21 7.26 13.60 13.93
C SER A 21 6.68 12.19 13.89
N GLU A 22 5.70 11.89 14.75
CA GLU A 22 4.94 10.63 14.76
C GLU A 22 4.20 10.40 13.44
N LYS A 23 3.43 11.40 12.97
CA LYS A 23 2.73 11.33 11.67
C LYS A 23 3.70 11.14 10.50
N LYS A 24 4.91 11.72 10.55
CA LYS A 24 5.92 11.49 9.52
C LYS A 24 6.36 10.04 9.47
N GLU A 25 6.51 9.39 10.62
CA GLU A 25 6.93 7.98 10.67
C GLU A 25 5.81 7.04 10.21
N GLU A 26 4.56 7.32 10.58
CA GLU A 26 3.39 6.59 10.05
C GLU A 26 3.32 6.67 8.51
N VAL A 27 3.51 7.86 7.95
CA VAL A 27 3.52 8.06 6.49
C VAL A 27 4.66 7.30 5.83
N LYS A 28 5.87 7.30 6.44
CA LYS A 28 6.99 6.50 5.93
C LYS A 28 6.69 5.01 5.99
N LYS A 29 6.14 4.50 7.11
CA LYS A 29 5.73 3.09 7.25
C LYS A 29 4.71 2.72 6.17
N PHE A 30 3.69 3.55 5.98
CA PHE A 30 2.66 3.36 4.96
C PHE A 30 3.27 3.23 3.56
N PHE A 31 4.07 4.22 3.13
CA PHE A 31 4.66 4.18 1.79
C PHE A 31 5.70 3.07 1.63
N ARG A 32 6.42 2.67 2.68
CA ARG A 32 7.33 1.52 2.64
C ARG A 32 6.57 0.23 2.30
N ILE A 33 5.47 -0.02 3.01
CA ILE A 33 4.64 -1.22 2.83
C ILE A 33 3.96 -1.21 1.46
N VAL A 34 3.37 -0.08 1.05
CA VAL A 34 2.73 0.05 -0.27
C VAL A 34 3.74 -0.21 -1.39
N ARG A 35 4.95 0.36 -1.31
CA ARG A 35 6.00 0.10 -2.32
C ARG A 35 6.40 -1.37 -2.37
N ALA A 36 6.55 -2.03 -1.22
CA ALA A 36 6.82 -3.47 -1.17
C ALA A 36 5.69 -4.25 -1.87
N GLY A 37 4.44 -3.91 -1.60
CA GLY A 37 3.27 -4.52 -2.23
C GLY A 37 3.20 -4.37 -3.76
N PHE A 38 3.67 -3.26 -4.30
CA PHE A 38 3.72 -3.00 -5.75
C PHE A 38 5.06 -3.38 -6.42
N SER A 39 5.99 -4.02 -5.69
CA SER A 39 7.33 -4.35 -6.20
C SER A 39 7.34 -5.26 -7.45
N ALA A 40 6.32 -6.11 -7.63
CA ALA A 40 6.13 -6.88 -8.85
C ALA A 40 4.65 -6.96 -9.26
N LYS A 41 4.31 -6.29 -10.38
CA LYS A 41 2.93 -6.11 -10.88
C LYS A 41 2.07 -7.38 -10.99
N ARG A 42 2.69 -8.54 -11.28
CA ARG A 42 1.97 -9.80 -11.55
C ARG A 42 1.94 -10.77 -10.37
N LYS A 43 2.75 -10.54 -9.33
CA LYS A 43 2.78 -11.40 -8.14
C LYS A 43 1.59 -11.06 -7.21
N THR A 44 1.19 -12.04 -6.40
CA THR A 44 0.19 -11.80 -5.35
C THR A 44 0.75 -10.87 -4.28
N LEU A 45 -0.14 -10.17 -3.57
CA LEU A 45 0.19 -9.24 -2.51
C LEU A 45 1.04 -9.90 -1.42
N GLU A 46 0.65 -11.10 -1.00
CA GLU A 46 1.38 -11.94 -0.04
C GLU A 46 2.84 -12.16 -0.48
N ASN A 47 3.07 -12.56 -1.73
CA ASN A 47 4.42 -12.76 -2.26
C ASN A 47 5.22 -11.45 -2.31
N ASN A 48 4.59 -10.34 -2.66
CA ASN A 48 5.28 -9.05 -2.73
C ASN A 48 5.68 -8.53 -1.35
N LEU A 49 4.78 -8.63 -0.36
CA LEU A 49 5.04 -8.19 1.00
C LEU A 49 6.04 -9.09 1.73
N SER A 50 5.91 -10.41 1.63
CA SER A 50 6.87 -11.34 2.24
C SER A 50 8.29 -11.11 1.71
N ASN A 51 8.45 -10.96 0.39
CA ASN A 51 9.75 -10.68 -0.21
C ASN A 51 10.28 -9.27 0.12
N GLY A 52 9.41 -8.25 0.09
CA GLY A 52 9.82 -6.85 0.26
C GLY A 52 10.03 -6.42 1.71
N LEU A 53 9.43 -7.13 2.67
CA LEU A 53 9.54 -6.84 4.10
C LEU A 53 10.34 -7.91 4.87
N HIS A 54 10.73 -9.00 4.22
CA HIS A 54 11.39 -10.16 4.84
C HIS A 54 10.56 -10.75 6.00
N VAL A 55 9.24 -10.83 5.81
CA VAL A 55 8.29 -11.38 6.78
C VAL A 55 7.81 -12.75 6.29
N ASP A 56 7.46 -13.62 7.23
CA ASP A 56 6.94 -14.94 6.89
C ASP A 56 5.67 -14.84 6.04
N LYS A 57 5.62 -15.71 5.04
CA LYS A 57 4.58 -15.69 4.02
C LYS A 57 3.21 -16.04 4.62
N LYS A 58 3.16 -16.99 5.56
CA LYS A 58 1.93 -17.40 6.23
C LYS A 58 1.38 -16.29 7.11
N GLU A 59 2.24 -15.60 7.86
CA GLU A 59 1.84 -14.44 8.68
C GLU A 59 1.21 -13.34 7.83
N VAL A 60 1.83 -13.01 6.69
CA VAL A 60 1.29 -12.01 5.76
C VAL A 60 -0.06 -12.45 5.21
N LEU A 61 -0.22 -13.73 4.86
CA LEU A 61 -1.49 -14.26 4.36
C LEU A 61 -2.60 -14.17 5.40
N GLU A 62 -2.33 -14.56 6.65
CA GLU A 62 -3.30 -14.48 7.75
C GLU A 62 -3.77 -13.03 7.97
N LYS A 63 -2.85 -12.05 7.90
CA LYS A 63 -3.19 -10.62 7.98
C LYS A 63 -4.06 -10.17 6.80
N ILE A 64 -3.72 -10.56 5.57
CA ILE A 64 -4.53 -10.26 4.37
C ILE A 64 -5.94 -10.86 4.49
N GLU A 65 -6.06 -12.09 4.95
CA GLU A 65 -7.35 -12.77 5.14
C GLU A 65 -8.20 -12.12 6.23
N SER A 66 -7.57 -11.65 7.31
CA SER A 66 -8.26 -10.95 8.41
C SER A 66 -8.94 -9.63 8.01
N ILE A 67 -8.49 -8.99 6.92
CA ILE A 67 -9.12 -7.78 6.37
C ILE A 67 -10.03 -8.07 5.17
N GLY A 68 -10.36 -9.35 4.93
CA GLY A 68 -11.38 -9.77 3.97
C GLY A 68 -10.87 -10.07 2.55
N PHE A 69 -9.56 -10.19 2.36
CA PHE A 69 -8.95 -10.54 1.08
C PHE A 69 -8.52 -12.01 1.03
N VAL A 70 -8.18 -12.52 -0.15
CA VAL A 70 -7.80 -13.93 -0.35
C VAL A 70 -6.35 -14.07 -0.83
N LYS A 71 -5.78 -15.28 -0.74
CA LYS A 71 -4.40 -15.60 -1.15
C LYS A 71 -3.97 -15.07 -2.53
N ASN A 72 -4.88 -15.02 -3.49
CA ASN A 72 -4.58 -14.61 -4.87
C ASN A 72 -4.71 -13.10 -5.12
N THR A 73 -5.08 -12.32 -4.10
CA THR A 73 -5.22 -10.85 -4.17
C THR A 73 -3.92 -10.20 -4.61
N ARG A 74 -3.99 -9.23 -5.53
CA ARG A 74 -2.87 -8.38 -5.94
C ARG A 74 -2.98 -6.98 -5.34
N ALA A 75 -1.85 -6.28 -5.29
CA ALA A 75 -1.74 -4.95 -4.67
C ALA A 75 -2.72 -3.91 -5.21
N GLN A 76 -3.03 -3.94 -6.51
CA GLN A 76 -3.99 -3.01 -7.14
C GLN A 76 -5.46 -3.23 -6.75
N GLU A 77 -5.78 -4.35 -6.11
CA GLU A 77 -7.16 -4.67 -5.70
C GLU A 77 -7.52 -3.99 -4.36
N LEU A 78 -6.52 -3.52 -3.60
CA LEU A 78 -6.73 -2.82 -2.34
C LEU A 78 -7.03 -1.34 -2.59
N SER A 79 -8.08 -0.83 -1.94
CA SER A 79 -8.30 0.60 -1.82
C SER A 79 -7.27 1.24 -0.88
N VAL A 80 -7.18 2.57 -0.88
CA VAL A 80 -6.32 3.30 0.07
C VAL A 80 -6.69 2.97 1.53
N GLU A 81 -7.98 2.75 1.81
CA GLU A 81 -8.44 2.42 3.15
C GLU A 81 -8.04 1.00 3.56
N ASP A 82 -8.06 0.06 2.63
CA ASP A 82 -7.57 -1.31 2.86
C ASP A 82 -6.07 -1.33 3.13
N TRP A 83 -5.31 -0.50 2.41
CA TRP A 83 -3.88 -0.31 2.68
C TRP A 83 -3.61 0.20 4.09
N LYS A 84 -4.40 1.16 4.59
CA LYS A 84 -4.25 1.65 5.97
C LYS A 84 -4.53 0.54 6.99
N LYS A 85 -5.62 -0.21 6.80
CA LYS A 85 -5.94 -1.37 7.66
C LYS A 85 -4.80 -2.37 7.69
N LEU A 86 -4.30 -2.72 6.51
CA LEU A 86 -3.20 -3.69 6.36
C LEU A 86 -1.91 -3.19 7.05
N VAL A 87 -1.56 -1.92 6.89
CA VAL A 87 -0.38 -1.30 7.54
C VAL A 87 -0.47 -1.29 9.07
N ASN A 88 -1.68 -1.19 9.61
CA ASN A 88 -1.90 -1.19 11.06
C ASN A 88 -1.73 -2.58 11.68
N ILE A 89 -2.01 -3.65 10.93
CA ILE A 89 -1.90 -5.03 11.41
C ILE A 89 -0.61 -5.72 10.96
N LEU A 90 0.11 -5.16 9.97
CA LEU A 90 1.45 -5.59 9.57
C LEU A 90 2.52 -5.10 10.54
#